data_AF-A0A2D6VY93-F1
#
_entry.id   AF-A0A2D6VY93-F1
#
_cell.length_a   1.000
_cell.length_b   1.000
_cell.length_c   1.000
_cell.angle_alpha   90.00
_cell.angle_beta   90.00
_cell.angle_gamma   90.00
#
_symmetry.space_group_name_H-M   'P 1'
#
loop_
_entity.id
_entity.type
_entity.pdbx_description
1 polymer ?
#
loop_
_entity_poly.entity_id
_entity_poly.type
_entity_poly.pdbx_seq_one_letter_code
_entity_poly.pdbx_strand_id
1 'polypeptide(L)'
;MKMPVVTVTLVSAALLYVLWDQTRGTPAPASAERFSNLATSPASRGEVLDFVVSRVPVFCSEATGRDSGETFNDCVQLANSRSSSCRRTMVGQFPDNVMSEAVFRDLSITMINCLVPQSGVVQP
;
A
#
# COMPACT_ATOMS: atom_id res chain seq x y z
N MET A 1 42.44 -24.88 12.22
CA MET A 1 41.44 -23.93 12.75
C MET A 1 40.06 -24.52 12.52
N LYS A 2 39.29 -24.78 13.58
CA LYS A 2 37.95 -25.38 13.51
C LYS A 2 36.97 -24.24 13.24
N MET A 3 36.53 -24.07 11.98
CA MET A 3 35.51 -23.05 11.70
C MET A 3 34.27 -23.35 12.55
N PRO A 4 33.68 -22.36 13.22
CA PRO A 4 32.53 -22.60 14.09
C PRO A 4 31.37 -23.00 13.17
N VAL A 5 31.04 -24.29 13.15
CA VAL A 5 29.98 -24.83 12.29
C VAL A 5 28.66 -24.10 12.52
N VAL A 6 28.45 -23.60 13.75
CA VAL A 6 27.27 -22.83 14.17
C VAL A 6 27.12 -21.49 13.45
N THR A 7 28.22 -20.77 13.19
CA THR A 7 28.12 -19.50 12.44
C THR A 7 27.83 -19.76 10.96
N VAL A 8 28.40 -20.83 10.39
CA VAL A 8 28.15 -21.20 8.99
C VAL A 8 26.68 -21.61 8.80
N THR A 9 26.10 -22.35 9.74
CA THR A 9 24.69 -22.77 9.65
C THR A 9 23.73 -21.60 9.82
N LEU A 10 23.98 -20.68 10.76
CA LEU A 10 23.15 -19.48 10.95
C LEU A 10 23.19 -18.55 9.73
N VAL A 11 24.38 -18.32 9.18
CA VAL A 11 24.53 -17.50 7.96
C VAL A 11 23.81 -18.14 6.77
N SER A 12 23.93 -19.47 6.62
CA SER A 12 23.24 -20.18 5.54
C SER A 12 21.72 -20.14 5.69
N ALA A 13 21.20 -20.28 6.91
CA ALA A 13 19.77 -20.18 7.19
C ALA A 13 19.24 -18.75 6.95
N ALA A 14 20.00 -17.71 7.33
CA ALA A 14 19.64 -16.33 7.06
C ALA A 14 19.60 -16.02 5.56
N LEU A 15 20.57 -16.53 4.79
CA LEU A 15 20.60 -16.37 3.33
C LEU A 15 19.43 -17.09 2.67
N LEU A 16 19.07 -18.29 3.13
CA LEU A 16 17.89 -19.00 2.66
C LEU A 16 16.60 -18.23 2.98
N TYR A 17 16.51 -17.62 4.16
CA TYR A 17 15.37 -16.78 4.54
C TYR A 17 15.27 -15.55 3.63
N VAL A 18 16.37 -14.84 3.38
CA VAL A 18 16.41 -13.67 2.48
C VAL A 18 16.07 -14.08 1.04
N LEU A 19 16.55 -15.22 0.57
CA LEU A 19 16.23 -15.73 -0.77
C LEU A 19 14.76 -16.16 -0.87
N TRP A 20 14.22 -16.76 0.19
CA TRP A 20 12.81 -17.13 0.27
C TRP A 20 11.89 -15.90 0.36
N ASP A 21 12.32 -14.86 1.06
CA ASP A 21 11.65 -13.56 1.13
C ASP A 21 11.68 -12.83 -0.23
N GLN A 22 12.81 -12.85 -0.95
CA GLN A 22 12.89 -12.30 -2.31
C GLN A 22 12.09 -13.10 -3.35
N THR A 23 11.96 -14.41 -3.19
CA THR A 23 11.17 -15.27 -4.10
C THR A 23 9.68 -15.24 -3.81
N ARG A 24 9.26 -14.80 -2.63
CA ARG A 24 7.93 -14.22 -2.42
C ARG A 24 7.88 -12.87 -3.13
N GLY A 25 7.88 -12.90 -4.46
CA GLY A 25 7.60 -11.72 -5.27
C GLY A 25 6.35 -11.05 -4.70
N THR A 26 6.50 -9.79 -4.28
CA THR A 26 5.37 -8.95 -3.91
C THR A 26 4.35 -9.12 -5.04
N PRO A 27 3.11 -9.58 -4.77
CA PRO A 27 2.14 -9.77 -5.82
C PRO A 27 2.12 -8.49 -6.64
N ALA A 28 2.30 -8.62 -7.96
CA ALA A 28 2.43 -7.47 -8.84
C ALA A 28 1.33 -6.46 -8.48
N PRO A 29 1.67 -5.18 -8.24
CA PRO A 29 0.68 -4.21 -7.81
C PRO A 29 -0.47 -4.28 -8.80
N ALA A 30 -1.68 -4.58 -8.30
CA ALA A 30 -2.85 -4.78 -9.15
C ALA A 30 -2.89 -3.65 -10.18
N SER A 31 -2.87 -3.94 -11.48
CA SER A 31 -2.96 -2.88 -12.47
C SER A 31 -4.34 -2.21 -12.35
N ALA A 32 -4.45 -0.92 -12.65
CA ALA A 32 -5.75 -0.23 -12.58
C ALA A 32 -6.83 -0.92 -13.43
N GLU A 33 -6.40 -1.65 -14.48
CA GLU A 33 -7.21 -2.47 -15.37
C GLU A 33 -7.96 -3.59 -14.63
N ARG A 34 -7.42 -4.10 -13.51
CA ARG A 34 -8.10 -5.11 -12.65
C ARG A 34 -9.45 -4.61 -12.13
N PHE A 35 -9.61 -3.30 -11.98
CA PHE A 35 -10.81 -2.66 -11.47
C PHE A 35 -11.74 -2.13 -12.58
N SER A 36 -11.46 -2.44 -13.85
CA SER A 36 -12.27 -2.00 -15.01
C SER A 36 -13.62 -2.73 -15.15
N ASN A 37 -13.78 -3.90 -14.55
CA ASN A 37 -14.96 -4.75 -14.71
C ASN A 37 -15.43 -5.34 -13.37
N LEU A 38 -15.71 -4.47 -12.40
CA LEU A 38 -16.10 -4.87 -11.04
C LEU A 38 -17.45 -5.59 -10.95
N ALA A 39 -18.34 -5.35 -11.93
CA ALA A 39 -19.64 -6.01 -11.97
C ALA A 39 -19.55 -7.52 -12.25
N THR A 40 -18.58 -7.94 -13.06
CA THR A 40 -18.37 -9.35 -13.44
C THR A 40 -17.21 -9.99 -12.69
N SER A 41 -16.27 -9.19 -12.18
CA SER A 41 -15.14 -9.64 -11.35
C SER A 41 -14.97 -8.73 -10.13
N PRO A 42 -15.79 -8.95 -9.07
CA PRO A 42 -15.71 -8.18 -7.84
C PRO A 42 -14.28 -8.14 -7.27
N ALA A 43 -13.91 -7.00 -6.70
CA ALA A 43 -12.67 -6.88 -5.94
C ALA A 43 -12.99 -6.92 -4.45
N SER A 44 -12.08 -7.48 -3.65
CA SER A 44 -12.20 -7.33 -2.20
C SER A 44 -11.83 -5.89 -1.79
N ARG A 45 -12.43 -5.37 -0.73
CA ARG A 45 -12.03 -4.08 -0.15
C ARG A 45 -10.53 -4.09 0.19
N GLY A 46 -10.01 -5.21 0.70
CA GLY A 46 -8.58 -5.37 0.98
C GLY A 46 -7.70 -5.17 -0.26
N GLU A 47 -8.08 -5.79 -1.39
CA GLU A 47 -7.38 -5.66 -2.68
C GLU A 47 -7.36 -4.20 -3.17
N VAL A 48 -8.48 -3.49 -3.05
CA VAL A 48 -8.53 -2.06 -3.41
C VAL A 48 -7.64 -1.23 -2.49
N LEU A 49 -7.67 -1.48 -1.19
CA LEU A 49 -6.87 -0.73 -0.22
C LEU A 49 -5.36 -0.99 -0.39
N ASP A 50 -4.96 -2.22 -0.67
CA ASP A 50 -3.57 -2.55 -0.94
C ASP A 50 -3.10 -1.93 -2.27
N PHE A 51 -3.98 -1.87 -3.29
CA PHE A 51 -3.70 -1.12 -4.51
C PHE A 51 -3.47 0.38 -4.23
N VAL A 52 -4.36 1.03 -3.48
CA VAL A 52 -4.21 2.45 -3.14
C VAL A 52 -2.93 2.70 -2.33
N VAL A 53 -2.62 1.85 -1.35
CA VAL A 53 -1.39 1.99 -0.54
C VAL A 53 -0.14 1.82 -1.42
N SER A 54 -0.15 0.92 -2.40
CA SER A 54 0.97 0.77 -3.34
C SER A 54 1.27 2.02 -4.17
N ARG A 55 0.28 2.92 -4.31
CA ARG A 55 0.36 4.18 -5.07
C ARG A 55 0.71 5.40 -4.23
N VAL A 56 0.96 5.25 -2.93
CA VAL A 56 1.38 6.35 -2.03
C VAL A 56 2.50 7.23 -2.60
N PRO A 57 3.58 6.70 -3.22
CA PRO A 57 4.62 7.54 -3.81
C PRO A 57 4.09 8.48 -4.90
N VAL A 58 3.13 8.03 -5.72
CA VAL A 58 2.51 8.86 -6.77
C VAL A 58 1.71 9.99 -6.13
N PHE A 59 0.88 9.67 -5.13
CA PHE A 59 0.08 10.69 -4.43
C PHE A 59 0.94 11.71 -3.68
N CYS A 60 2.05 11.26 -3.09
CA CYS A 60 3.00 12.17 -2.45
C CYS A 60 3.76 13.04 -3.45
N SER A 61 4.08 12.52 -4.64
CA SER A 61 4.65 13.34 -5.72
C SER A 61 3.66 14.42 -6.16
N GLU A 62 2.40 14.06 -6.39
CA GLU A 62 1.34 15.00 -6.77
C GLU A 62 1.09 16.05 -5.67
N ALA A 63 1.07 15.66 -4.40
CA ALA A 63 0.82 16.57 -3.28
C ALA A 63 1.98 17.53 -2.99
N THR A 64 3.22 17.08 -3.20
CA THR A 64 4.43 17.88 -2.90
C THR A 64 4.99 18.60 -4.13
N GLY A 65 4.54 18.22 -5.33
CA GLY A 65 5.12 18.65 -6.61
C GLY A 65 6.57 18.15 -6.80
N ARG A 66 6.96 17.08 -6.10
CA ARG A 66 8.32 16.56 -6.05
C ARG A 66 8.34 15.05 -6.08
N ASP A 67 9.19 14.47 -6.92
CA ASP A 67 9.41 13.02 -6.94
C ASP A 67 10.48 12.53 -5.95
N SER A 68 11.14 13.46 -5.23
CA SER A 68 12.19 13.14 -4.26
C SER A 68 12.50 14.31 -3.31
N GLY A 69 13.25 14.03 -2.25
CA GLY A 69 13.67 15.00 -1.23
C GLY A 69 12.97 14.82 0.11
N GLU A 70 13.35 15.61 1.11
CA GLU A 70 12.85 15.51 2.49
C GLU A 70 11.32 15.61 2.55
N THR A 71 10.74 16.66 1.96
CA THR A 71 9.27 16.85 1.88
C THR A 71 8.51 15.66 1.27
N PHE A 72 9.07 15.02 0.24
CA PHE A 72 8.48 13.83 -0.38
C PHE A 72 8.59 12.61 0.55
N ASN A 73 9.78 12.40 1.14
CA ASN A 73 10.03 11.30 2.06
C ASN A 73 9.16 11.40 3.32
N ASP A 74 8.97 12.61 3.85
CA ASP A 74 8.10 12.88 4.99
C ASP A 74 6.64 12.57 4.66
N CYS A 75 6.17 12.94 3.47
CA CYS A 75 4.84 12.56 3.01
C CYS A 75 4.67 11.04 2.96
N VAL A 76 5.63 10.33 2.35
CA VAL A 76 5.57 8.87 2.23
C VAL A 76 5.59 8.20 3.59
N GLN A 77 6.47 8.65 4.51
CA GLN A 77 6.51 8.12 5.87
C GLN A 77 5.20 8.38 6.63
N LEU A 78 4.66 9.59 6.54
CA LEU A 78 3.41 9.95 7.20
C LEU A 78 2.24 9.11 6.67
N ALA A 79 2.11 8.98 5.35
CA ALA A 79 1.09 8.15 4.72
C ALA A 79 1.20 6.67 5.16
N ASN A 80 2.41 6.11 5.17
CA ASN A 80 2.64 4.74 5.64
C ASN A 80 2.28 4.56 7.12
N SER A 81 2.63 5.53 7.98
CA SER A 81 2.28 5.48 9.40
C SER A 81 0.77 5.49 9.65
N ARG A 82 0.01 6.20 8.80
CA ARG A 82 -1.45 6.33 8.89
C ARG A 82 -2.21 5.17 8.24
N SER A 83 -1.56 4.41 7.36
CA SER A 83 -2.19 3.36 6.54
C SER A 83 -3.06 2.39 7.35
N SER A 84 -2.60 1.97 8.54
CA SER A 84 -3.33 1.06 9.41
C SER A 84 -4.62 1.69 9.97
N SER A 85 -4.58 2.96 10.36
CA SER A 85 -5.73 3.69 10.89
C SER A 85 -6.74 4.02 9.79
N CYS A 86 -6.25 4.47 8.62
CA CYS A 86 -7.08 4.70 7.45
C CYS A 86 -7.80 3.42 7.00
N ARG A 87 -7.08 2.29 6.95
CA ARG A 87 -7.66 0.98 6.61
C ARG A 87 -8.78 0.58 7.55
N ARG A 88 -8.64 0.81 8.86
CA ARG A 88 -9.70 0.53 9.84
C ARG A 88 -10.95 1.39 9.61
N THR A 89 -10.76 2.66 9.26
CA THR A 89 -11.88 3.56 8.92
C THR A 89 -12.67 3.04 7.73
N MET A 90 -11.97 2.53 6.70
CA MET A 90 -12.61 1.98 5.50
C MET A 90 -13.42 0.71 5.78
N VAL A 91 -13.04 -0.08 6.79
CA VAL A 91 -13.79 -1.28 7.20
C VAL A 91 -15.19 -0.93 7.71
N GLY A 92 -15.35 0.21 8.39
CA GLY A 92 -16.64 0.64 8.91
C GLY A 92 -17.55 1.33 7.88
N GLN A 93 -16.98 1.84 6.78
CA GLN A 93 -17.68 2.72 5.84
C GLN A 93 -18.04 2.05 4.51
N PHE A 94 -17.27 1.04 4.09
CA PHE A 94 -17.40 0.42 2.77
C PHE A 94 -17.71 -1.07 2.88
N PRO A 95 -18.41 -1.67 1.89
CA PRO A 95 -18.67 -3.10 1.86
C PRO A 95 -17.39 -3.92 1.70
N ASP A 96 -17.42 -5.18 2.12
CA ASP A 96 -16.28 -6.10 1.95
C ASP A 96 -16.00 -6.42 0.48
N ASN A 97 -17.04 -6.48 -0.35
CA ASN A 97 -16.94 -6.72 -1.78
C ASN A 97 -17.28 -5.44 -2.56
N VAL A 98 -16.34 -5.01 -3.38
CA VAL A 98 -16.48 -3.85 -4.26
C VAL A 98 -16.90 -4.36 -5.64
N MET A 99 -18.18 -4.17 -5.96
CA MET A 99 -18.80 -4.68 -7.19
C MET A 99 -19.16 -3.58 -8.19
N SER A 100 -18.90 -2.31 -7.85
CA SER A 100 -19.20 -1.18 -8.72
C SER A 100 -18.06 -0.17 -8.75
N GLU A 101 -17.92 0.49 -9.89
CA GLU A 101 -16.97 1.58 -10.08
C GLU A 101 -17.24 2.75 -9.13
N ALA A 102 -18.52 3.02 -8.83
CA ALA A 102 -18.90 4.07 -7.89
C ALA A 102 -18.34 3.80 -6.49
N VAL A 103 -18.49 2.57 -5.98
CA VAL A 103 -17.95 2.17 -4.67
C VAL A 103 -16.43 2.14 -4.70
N PHE A 104 -15.82 1.64 -5.78
CA PHE A 104 -14.35 1.67 -5.93
C PHE A 104 -13.79 3.08 -5.91
N ARG A 105 -14.42 4.01 -6.64
CA ARG A 105 -14.02 5.41 -6.71
C ARG A 105 -14.12 6.07 -5.33
N ASP A 106 -15.23 5.88 -4.66
CA ASP A 106 -15.49 6.50 -3.35
C ASP A 106 -14.54 5.95 -2.27
N LEU A 107 -14.33 4.63 -2.25
CA LEU A 107 -13.36 3.97 -1.39
C LEU A 107 -11.94 4.48 -1.63
N SER A 108 -11.54 4.59 -2.90
CA SER A 108 -10.21 5.04 -3.28
C SER A 108 -9.97 6.50 -2.87
N ILE A 109 -10.92 7.39 -3.18
CA ILE A 109 -10.82 8.81 -2.81
C ILE A 109 -10.75 8.97 -1.28
N THR A 110 -11.61 8.27 -0.55
CA THR A 110 -11.65 8.36 0.91
C THR A 110 -10.34 7.85 1.52
N MET A 111 -9.80 6.75 1.00
CA MET A 111 -8.50 6.23 1.44
C MET A 111 -7.34 7.18 1.11
N ILE A 112 -7.31 7.75 -0.10
CA ILE A 112 -6.27 8.71 -0.54
C ILE A 112 -6.29 9.93 0.38
N ASN A 113 -7.46 10.52 0.62
CA ASN A 113 -7.61 11.69 1.49
C ASN A 113 -7.17 11.42 2.93
N CYS A 114 -7.34 10.18 3.42
CA CYS A 114 -6.85 9.79 4.74
C CYS A 114 -5.31 9.63 4.77
N LEU A 115 -4.73 9.04 3.72
CA LEU A 115 -3.28 8.80 3.62
C LEU A 115 -2.49 10.10 3.42
N VAL A 116 -2.90 10.90 2.45
CA VAL A 116 -2.24 12.15 2.05
C VAL A 116 -3.29 13.26 2.13
N PRO A 117 -3.51 13.85 3.32
CA PRO A 117 -4.40 15.00 3.41
C PRO A 117 -3.77 16.13 2.60
N GLN A 118 -4.51 16.65 1.63
CA GLN A 118 -4.06 17.84 0.92
C GLN A 118 -3.95 18.98 1.93
N SER A 119 -2.73 19.50 2.08
CA SER A 119 -2.38 20.65 2.90
C SER A 119 -3.12 21.89 2.39
N GLY A 120 -4.40 22.03 2.73
CA GLY A 120 -5.25 23.10 2.20
C GLY A 120 -6.75 22.95 2.43
N VAL A 121 -7.26 21.74 2.70
CA VAL A 121 -8.67 21.58 3.09
C VAL A 121 -8.75 21.48 4.61
N VAL A 122 -8.87 22.64 5.26
CA VAL A 122 -9.50 22.74 6.58
C VAL A 122 -10.92 22.19 6.39
N GLN A 123 -11.20 20.99 6.88
CA GLN A 123 -12.59 20.54 7.00
C GLN A 123 -13.29 21.45 8.01
N PRO A 124 -14.44 22.07 7.66
CA PRO A 124 -15.27 22.80 8.63
C PRO A 124 -15.86 21.85 9.67
#